data_AF-A0A950LG88-F1
#
_entry.id   AF-A0A950LG88-F1
#
_cell.length_a   1.000
_cell.length_b   1.000
_cell.length_c   1.000
_cell.angle_alpha   90.00
_cell.angle_beta   90.00
_cell.angle_gamma   90.00
#
_symmetry.space_group_name_H-M   'P 1'
#
loop_
_entity.id
_entity.type
_entity.pdbx_description
1 polymer ?
#
loop_
_entity_poly.entity_id
_entity_poly.type
_entity_poly.pdbx_seq_one_letter_code
_entity_poly.pdbx_strand_id
1 'polypeptide(L)'
;ALVLDGWSREAAAEACAMDRQTLRDWVHRYNESGLDGLSNRPRRNGPHPRLSAEQQAAVAKWVEQGPDLERDGVVRWRCIDLQRRIMRVFDVSLHERTVGKLLRKLSFRRLSVRPQYPQTVP
;
A
#
# COMPACT_ATOMS: atom_id res chain seq x y z
N ALA A 1 -14.07 28.53 -20.10
CA ALA A 1 -14.12 27.70 -18.88
C ALA A 1 -15.02 28.44 -17.91
N LEU A 2 -16.10 27.84 -17.39
CA LEU A 2 -17.25 28.57 -16.81
C LEU A 2 -16.88 29.75 -15.87
N VAL A 3 -15.90 29.57 -14.99
CA VAL A 3 -15.41 30.64 -14.08
C VAL A 3 -14.72 31.79 -14.83
N LEU A 4 -13.94 31.49 -15.87
CA LEU A 4 -13.35 32.49 -16.78
C LEU A 4 -14.41 33.16 -17.67
N ASP A 5 -15.50 32.45 -17.93
CA ASP A 5 -16.64 32.93 -18.71
C ASP A 5 -17.60 33.80 -17.86
N GLY A 6 -17.18 34.18 -16.64
CA GLY A 6 -17.90 35.09 -15.75
C GLY A 6 -18.96 34.45 -14.85
N TRP A 7 -19.08 33.12 -14.86
CA TRP A 7 -20.07 32.43 -14.03
C TRP A 7 -19.72 32.53 -12.54
N SER A 8 -20.76 32.54 -11.70
CA SER A 8 -20.55 32.42 -10.25
C SER A 8 -19.89 31.08 -9.92
N ARG A 9 -19.08 31.05 -8.84
CA ARG A 9 -18.40 29.82 -8.40
C ARG A 9 -19.37 28.70 -8.04
N GLU A 10 -20.57 29.07 -7.58
CA GLU A 10 -21.62 28.12 -7.23
C GLU A 10 -22.22 27.49 -8.49
N ALA A 11 -22.65 28.31 -9.46
CA ALA A 11 -23.21 27.83 -10.72
C ALA A 11 -22.18 27.01 -11.53
N ALA A 12 -20.91 27.41 -11.52
CA ALA A 12 -19.84 26.65 -12.16
C ALA A 12 -19.53 25.32 -11.45
N ALA A 13 -19.68 25.24 -10.13
CA ALA A 13 -19.47 24.01 -9.37
C ALA A 13 -20.64 23.03 -9.58
N GLU A 14 -21.88 23.52 -9.53
CA GLU A 14 -23.09 22.74 -9.81
C GLU A 14 -23.09 22.17 -11.24
N ALA A 15 -22.78 23.01 -12.23
CA ALA A 15 -22.68 22.57 -13.63
C ALA A 15 -21.62 21.48 -13.85
N CYS A 16 -20.57 21.47 -13.01
CA CYS A 16 -19.52 20.45 -13.01
C CYS A 16 -19.74 19.33 -11.98
N ALA A 17 -20.94 19.23 -11.39
CA ALA A 17 -21.33 18.22 -10.41
C ALA A 17 -20.34 18.06 -9.24
N MET A 18 -19.81 19.19 -8.74
CA MET A 18 -18.88 19.22 -7.61
C MET A 18 -19.30 20.21 -6.54
N ASP A 19 -18.78 20.01 -5.32
CA ASP A 19 -18.99 20.96 -4.24
C ASP A 19 -18.23 22.28 -4.51
N ARG A 20 -18.83 23.40 -4.09
CA ARG A 20 -18.28 24.76 -4.26
C ARG A 20 -16.89 24.91 -3.65
N GLN A 21 -16.61 24.27 -2.50
CA GLN A 21 -15.29 24.30 -1.86
C GLN A 21 -14.26 23.53 -2.69
N THR A 22 -14.66 22.41 -3.32
CA THR A 22 -13.78 21.65 -4.22
C THR A 22 -13.29 22.52 -5.37
N LEU A 23 -14.20 23.24 -6.05
CA LEU A 23 -13.85 24.15 -7.13
C LEU A 23 -12.94 25.29 -6.65
N ARG A 24 -13.24 25.88 -5.49
CA ARG A 24 -12.42 26.94 -4.88
C ARG A 24 -10.99 26.46 -4.62
N ASP A 25 -10.83 25.30 -3.99
CA ASP A 25 -9.52 24.73 -3.66
C ASP A 25 -8.73 24.38 -4.93
N TRP A 26 -9.42 23.94 -5.99
CA TRP A 26 -8.78 23.65 -7.29
C TRP A 26 -8.31 24.93 -7.97
N VAL A 27 -9.11 26.00 -7.96
CA VAL A 27 -8.71 27.31 -8.52
C VAL A 27 -7.49 27.86 -7.79
N HIS A 28 -7.47 27.81 -6.46
CA HIS A 28 -6.30 28.26 -5.69
C HIS A 28 -5.04 27.46 -6.05
N ARG A 29 -5.14 26.13 -6.12
CA ARG A 29 -4.01 25.27 -6.49
C ARG A 29 -3.55 25.48 -7.93
N TYR A 30 -4.48 25.70 -8.85
CA TYR A 30 -4.17 26.01 -10.23
C TYR A 30 -3.46 27.36 -10.37
N ASN A 31 -3.91 28.38 -9.65
CA ASN A 31 -3.27 29.70 -9.69
C ASN A 31 -1.87 29.70 -9.07
N GLU A 32 -1.62 28.85 -8.08
CA GLU A 32 -0.31 28.73 -7.42
C GLU A 32 0.69 27.89 -8.23
N SER A 33 0.24 26.77 -8.81
CA SER A 33 1.14 25.75 -9.36
C SER A 33 0.73 25.24 -10.75
N GLY A 34 -0.20 25.91 -11.43
CA GLY A 34 -0.71 25.49 -12.73
C GLY A 34 -1.36 24.11 -12.71
N LEU A 35 -1.19 23.34 -13.79
CA LEU A 35 -1.73 21.99 -13.92
C LEU A 35 -1.18 21.02 -12.86
N ASP A 36 0.07 21.19 -12.43
CA ASP A 36 0.68 20.36 -11.39
C ASP A 36 -0.06 20.50 -10.05
N GLY A 37 -0.61 21.69 -9.76
CA GLY A 37 -1.42 21.95 -8.58
C GLY A 37 -2.72 21.14 -8.52
N LEU A 38 -3.25 20.73 -9.67
CA LEU A 38 -4.49 19.95 -9.77
C LEU A 38 -4.27 18.44 -9.55
N SER A 39 -3.02 17.98 -9.55
CA SER A 39 -2.70 16.58 -9.27
C SER A 39 -3.09 16.18 -7.85
N ASN A 40 -3.46 14.91 -7.67
CA ASN A 40 -3.73 14.35 -6.35
C ASN A 40 -2.47 14.43 -5.50
N ARG A 41 -2.50 15.30 -4.49
CA ARG A 41 -1.41 15.37 -3.51
C ARG A 41 -1.44 14.09 -2.67
N PRO A 42 -0.29 13.50 -2.34
CA PRO A 42 -0.23 12.39 -1.40
C PRO A 42 -0.99 12.77 -0.13
N ARG A 43 -1.85 11.88 0.38
CA ARG A 43 -2.58 12.14 1.64
C ARG A 43 -1.55 12.47 2.72
N ARG A 44 -1.48 13.74 3.12
CA ARG A 44 -0.50 14.25 4.09
C ARG A 44 -0.69 13.62 5.47
N ASN A 45 -1.91 13.18 5.78
CA ASN A 45 -2.34 12.77 7.12
C ASN A 45 -2.83 11.31 7.17
N GLY A 46 -2.21 10.42 6.40
CA GLY A 46 -2.42 8.99 6.56
C GLY A 46 -1.57 8.44 7.72
N PRO A 47 -2.03 7.42 8.46
CA PRO A 47 -1.19 6.77 9.46
C PRO A 47 0.08 6.21 8.78
N HIS A 48 1.23 6.50 9.37
CA HIS A 48 2.51 5.99 8.88
C HIS A 48 2.51 4.44 8.89
N PRO A 49 3.20 3.80 7.93
CA PRO A 49 3.39 2.36 7.97
C PRO A 49 3.97 1.94 9.33
N ARG A 50 3.39 0.91 9.96
CA ARG A 50 3.84 0.43 11.27
C ARG A 50 5.27 -0.15 11.27
N LEU A 51 5.79 -0.50 10.09
CA LEU A 51 7.18 -0.92 9.91
C LEU A 51 7.96 0.16 9.15
N SER A 52 9.15 0.48 9.64
CA SER A 52 10.11 1.34 8.94
C SER A 52 10.57 0.69 7.62
N ALA A 53 11.19 1.48 6.73
CA ALA A 53 11.76 0.95 5.50
C ALA A 53 12.82 -0.14 5.76
N GLU A 54 13.66 0.06 6.78
CA GLU A 54 14.68 -0.89 7.22
C GLU A 54 14.06 -2.20 7.73
N GLN A 55 13.01 -2.10 8.55
CA GLN A 55 12.29 -3.28 9.04
C GLN A 55 11.61 -4.02 7.89
N GLN A 56 11.06 -3.31 6.90
CA GLN A 56 10.50 -3.94 5.70
C GLN A 56 11.57 -4.69 4.89
N ALA A 57 12.77 -4.12 4.75
CA ALA A 57 13.91 -4.78 4.10
C ALA A 57 14.39 -6.03 4.86
N ALA A 58 14.41 -5.97 6.20
CA ALA A 58 14.74 -7.13 7.03
C ALA A 58 13.71 -8.27 6.86
N VAL A 59 12.41 -7.94 6.81
CA VAL A 59 11.36 -8.93 6.51
C VAL A 59 11.56 -9.54 5.13
N ALA A 60 11.89 -8.75 4.10
CA ALA A 60 12.17 -9.25 2.76
C ALA A 60 13.31 -10.28 2.78
N LYS A 61 14.41 -9.95 3.47
CA LYS A 61 15.55 -10.85 3.63
C LYS A 61 15.18 -12.18 4.29
N TRP A 62 14.32 -12.17 5.32
CA TRP A 62 13.85 -13.42 5.95
C TRP A 62 13.01 -14.28 5.01
N VAL A 63 12.20 -13.65 4.15
CA VAL A 63 11.37 -14.36 3.18
C VAL A 63 12.22 -14.99 2.09
N GLU A 64 13.26 -14.29 1.62
CA GLU A 64 14.22 -14.79 0.62
C GLU A 64 15.08 -15.93 1.14
N GLN A 65 15.59 -15.80 2.37
CA GLN A 65 16.41 -16.84 3.01
C GLN A 65 15.60 -18.09 3.36
N GLY A 66 14.28 -17.95 3.47
CA GLY A 66 13.42 -19.00 4.01
C GLY A 66 13.50 -19.07 5.54
N PRO A 67 12.61 -19.86 6.16
CA PRO A 67 12.63 -20.05 7.60
C PRO A 67 13.76 -20.98 8.01
N ASP A 68 14.32 -20.72 9.19
CA ASP A 68 15.25 -21.60 9.87
C ASP A 68 14.46 -22.51 10.82
N LEU A 69 14.60 -23.83 10.70
CA LEU A 69 13.80 -24.75 11.49
C LEU A 69 14.08 -24.63 13.00
N GLU A 70 15.34 -24.43 13.40
CA GLU A 70 15.72 -24.36 14.81
C GLU A 70 15.23 -23.05 15.44
N ARG A 71 15.35 -21.93 14.70
CA ARG A 71 14.94 -20.61 15.20
C ARG A 71 13.45 -20.35 15.06
N ASP A 72 12.86 -20.72 13.92
CA ASP A 72 11.53 -20.31 13.51
C ASP A 72 10.48 -21.43 13.68
N GLY A 73 10.91 -22.69 13.80
CA GLY A 73 10.04 -23.85 14.06
C GLY A 73 9.14 -24.22 12.88
N VAL A 74 9.39 -23.67 11.69
CA VAL A 74 8.57 -23.89 10.49
C VAL A 74 9.44 -24.17 9.28
N VAL A 75 8.97 -25.06 8.40
CA VAL A 75 9.67 -25.40 7.14
C VAL A 75 9.28 -24.44 6.00
N ARG A 76 8.13 -23.75 6.14
CA ARG A 76 7.64 -22.78 5.16
C ARG A 76 7.01 -21.58 5.85
N TRP A 77 7.33 -20.38 5.38
CA TRP A 77 6.65 -19.17 5.84
C TRP A 77 5.15 -19.15 5.51
N ARG A 78 4.31 -19.06 6.53
CA ARG A 78 2.94 -18.54 6.40
C ARG A 78 2.90 -17.09 6.88
N CYS A 79 1.85 -16.36 6.51
CA CYS A 79 1.68 -14.97 6.95
C CYS A 79 1.61 -14.88 8.49
N ILE A 80 0.97 -15.85 9.16
CA ILE A 80 0.92 -15.92 10.62
C ILE A 80 2.30 -16.16 11.28
N ASP A 81 3.19 -16.89 10.61
CA ASP A 81 4.53 -17.16 11.15
C ASP A 81 5.40 -15.89 11.06
N LEU A 82 5.32 -15.19 9.92
CA LEU A 82 5.96 -13.89 9.74
C LEU A 82 5.39 -12.83 10.69
N GLN A 83 4.08 -12.84 10.93
CA GLN A 83 3.43 -11.97 11.93
C GLN A 83 4.05 -12.17 13.32
N ARG A 84 4.18 -13.43 13.76
CA ARG A 84 4.80 -13.76 15.05
C ARG A 84 6.25 -13.33 15.12
N ARG A 85 7.02 -13.54 14.05
CA ARG A 85 8.42 -13.13 13.99
C ARG A 85 8.60 -11.62 14.01
N ILE A 86 7.77 -10.89 13.27
CA ILE A 86 7.75 -9.41 13.29
C ILE A 86 7.45 -8.90 14.70
N MET A 87 6.46 -9.49 15.38
CA MET A 87 6.17 -9.15 16.78
C MET A 87 7.38 -9.42 17.69
N ARG A 88 8.02 -10.59 17.59
CA ARG A 88 9.16 -10.95 18.45
C ARG A 88 10.40 -10.08 18.24
N VAL A 89 10.69 -9.70 16.99
CA VAL A 89 11.95 -9.00 16.65
C VAL A 89 11.81 -7.48 16.70
N PHE A 90 10.63 -6.96 16.33
CA PHE A 90 10.41 -5.52 16.21
C PHE A 90 9.39 -4.96 17.21
N ASP A 91 8.75 -5.81 18.02
CA ASP A 91 7.64 -5.43 18.92
C ASP A 91 6.47 -4.73 18.20
N VAL A 92 6.29 -5.06 16.92
CA VAL A 92 5.21 -4.51 16.09
C VAL A 92 4.13 -5.55 15.89
N SER A 93 2.96 -5.32 16.50
CA SER A 93 1.78 -6.14 16.25
C SER A 93 1.18 -5.80 14.88
N LEU A 94 1.13 -6.76 13.97
CA LEU A 94 0.43 -6.66 12.69
C LEU A 94 -0.70 -7.68 12.62
N HIS A 95 -1.77 -7.38 11.89
CA HIS A 95 -2.75 -8.39 11.51
C HIS A 95 -2.19 -9.26 10.37
N GLU A 96 -2.52 -10.56 10.31
CA GLU A 96 -2.05 -11.48 9.26
C GLU A 96 -2.27 -10.93 7.84
N ARG A 97 -3.48 -10.41 7.58
CA ARG A 97 -3.82 -9.76 6.30
C ARG A 97 -2.90 -8.57 5.95
N THR A 98 -2.43 -7.83 6.94
CA THR A 98 -1.47 -6.73 6.74
C THR A 98 -0.09 -7.26 6.35
N VAL A 99 0.33 -8.40 6.91
CA VAL A 99 1.55 -9.10 6.47
C VAL A 99 1.40 -9.55 5.01
N GLY A 100 0.25 -10.09 4.62
CA GLY A 100 -0.01 -10.43 3.21
C GLY A 100 0.08 -9.22 2.27
N LYS A 101 -0.41 -8.04 2.69
CA LYS A 101 -0.25 -6.78 1.92
C LYS A 101 1.20 -6.32 1.87
N LEU A 102 1.94 -6.45 2.97
CA LEU A 102 3.36 -6.13 3.04
C LEU A 102 4.16 -6.99 2.05
N LEU A 103 3.93 -8.30 2.01
CA LEU A 103 4.61 -9.20 1.07
C LEU A 103 4.33 -8.83 -0.40
N ARG A 104 3.09 -8.48 -0.74
CA ARG A 104 2.76 -7.99 -2.09
C ARG A 104 3.46 -6.68 -2.43
N LYS A 105 3.56 -5.75 -1.48
CA LYS A 105 4.29 -4.48 -1.65
C LYS A 105 5.79 -4.72 -1.89
N LEU A 106 6.35 -5.73 -1.22
CA LEU A 106 7.72 -6.20 -1.40
C LEU A 106 7.90 -7.13 -2.62
N SER A 107 6.92 -7.19 -3.52
CA SER A 107 6.95 -8.01 -4.75
C SER A 107 7.02 -9.54 -4.55
N PHE A 108 6.81 -10.05 -3.34
CA PHE A 108 6.72 -11.49 -3.11
C PHE A 108 5.38 -12.04 -3.60
N ARG A 109 5.44 -13.22 -4.22
CA ARG A 109 4.27 -13.99 -4.65
C ARG A 109 4.27 -15.35 -3.98
N ARG A 110 3.06 -15.85 -3.71
CA ARG A 110 2.90 -17.23 -3.24
C ARG A 110 3.25 -18.18 -4.38
N LEU A 111 4.38 -18.85 -4.26
CA LEU A 111 4.69 -20.02 -5.07
C LEU A 111 3.84 -21.18 -4.56
N SER A 112 2.81 -21.54 -5.34
CA SER A 112 2.16 -22.84 -5.17
C SER A 112 2.99 -23.85 -5.95
N VAL A 113 3.48 -24.89 -5.28
CA VAL A 113 4.03 -26.05 -5.99
C VAL A 113 2.92 -26.59 -6.88
N ARG A 114 3.23 -26.82 -8.16
CA ARG A 114 2.28 -27.44 -9.08
C ARG A 114 2.05 -28.88 -8.59
N PRO A 115 0.82 -29.32 -8.28
CA PRO A 115 0.58 -30.70 -7.86
C PRO A 115 1.12 -31.65 -8.94
N GLN A 116 2.11 -32.47 -8.63
CA GLN A 116 2.51 -33.56 -9.52
C GLN A 116 1.43 -34.65 -9.41
N TYR A 117 0.87 -35.02 -10.56
CA TYR A 117 -0.08 -36.13 -10.61
C TYR A 117 0.67 -37.43 -10.32
N PRO A 118 0.19 -38.29 -9.40
CA PRO A 118 0.90 -39.51 -8.98
C PRO A 118 1.19 -40.52 -10.11
N GLN A 119 0.58 -40.39 -11.28
CA GLN A 119 0.76 -41.31 -12.41
C GLN A 119 1.73 -40.81 -13.49
N THR A 120 2.47 -39.72 -13.25
CA THR A 120 3.53 -39.31 -14.17
C THR A 120 4.78 -40.15 -13.89
N VAL A 121 4.90 -41.28 -14.57
CA VAL A 121 6.12 -42.12 -14.61
C VAL A 121 7.14 -41.42 -15.53
N PRO A 122 8.46 -41.40 -15.20
CA PRO A 122 9.50 -40.83 -16.06
C PRO A 122 9.65 -41.54 -17.41
#